data_AF-A0AAD7QBF5-F1
#
_entry.id   AF-A0AAD7QBF5-F1
#
_cell.length_a   1.000
_cell.length_b   1.000
_cell.length_c   1.000
_cell.angle_alpha   90.00
_cell.angle_beta   90.00
_cell.angle_gamma   90.00
#
_symmetry.space_group_name_H-M   'P 1'
#
loop_
_entity.id
_entity.type
_entity.pdbx_description
1 polymer ?
#
loop_
_entity_poly.entity_id
_entity_poly.type
_entity_poly.pdbx_seq_one_letter_code
_entity_poly.pdbx_strand_id
1 'polypeptide(L)'
;MHEAISEDLIVYLYGKICIAKTSPFIVFEVYHEQFQKDFIVFLKSRAEELVTGGHMVLTTVGSIKSDDSIWEVVGLTLNDMVSEGLVEKEKLDTFNLPYYAETTEEVKKVIETEGSFMLQKLEAFNMDWDSYIKNIYSSFDKQVMAAMIANNMRSVDEPILASHFGEQVMDDLFCKFKEDVLDHMEAHKCQYINLAISLIKKD
;
A
#
# COMPACT_ATOMS: atom_id res chain seq x y z
N MET A 1 10.20 -3.91 -16.33
CA MET A 1 9.52 -5.15 -16.73
C MET A 1 8.97 -5.73 -15.44
N HIS A 2 7.71 -5.42 -15.13
CA HIS A 2 7.06 -5.95 -13.93
C HIS A 2 6.88 -7.45 -14.15
N GLU A 3 7.65 -8.27 -13.43
CA GLU A 3 7.34 -9.69 -13.34
C GLU A 3 6.04 -9.80 -12.55
N ALA A 4 5.03 -10.31 -13.23
CA ALA A 4 3.78 -10.71 -12.64
C ALA A 4 4.04 -11.75 -11.54
N ILE A 5 3.18 -11.72 -10.53
CA ILE A 5 3.05 -12.75 -9.48
C ILE A 5 3.25 -14.13 -10.12
N SER A 6 4.16 -14.95 -9.57
CA SER A 6 4.47 -16.27 -10.13
C SER A 6 3.19 -17.09 -10.31
N GLU A 7 2.97 -17.60 -11.53
CA GLU A 7 1.74 -18.24 -12.02
C GLU A 7 1.25 -19.47 -11.22
N ASP A 8 1.95 -19.92 -10.20
CA ASP A 8 1.64 -21.17 -9.47
C ASP A 8 0.81 -20.99 -8.18
N LEU A 9 0.44 -19.76 -7.77
CA LEU A 9 -0.53 -19.55 -6.70
C LEU A 9 -1.36 -18.28 -6.94
N ILE A 10 -2.39 -18.35 -7.81
CA ILE A 10 -3.41 -17.28 -7.87
C ILE A 10 -4.22 -17.34 -6.57
N VAL A 11 -3.85 -16.50 -5.61
CA VAL A 11 -4.64 -16.31 -4.41
C VAL A 11 -5.66 -15.22 -4.68
N TYR A 12 -6.92 -15.59 -4.75
CA TYR A 12 -8.02 -14.64 -4.88
C TYR A 12 -8.39 -14.09 -3.51
N LEU A 13 -8.40 -12.77 -3.42
CA LEU A 13 -8.85 -12.03 -2.24
C LEU A 13 -10.38 -11.93 -2.13
N TYR A 14 -11.12 -12.41 -3.14
CA TYR A 14 -12.58 -12.45 -3.30
C TYR A 14 -13.34 -11.31 -2.61
N GLY A 15 -13.80 -10.34 -3.41
CA GLY A 15 -14.48 -9.15 -2.91
C GLY A 15 -13.57 -8.14 -2.19
N LYS A 16 -12.25 -8.30 -2.27
CA LYS A 16 -11.24 -7.36 -1.75
C LYS A 16 -10.12 -7.20 -2.77
N ILE A 17 -9.48 -6.04 -2.74
CA ILE A 17 -8.36 -5.70 -3.63
C ILE A 17 -6.99 -5.79 -2.96
N CYS A 18 -6.95 -5.79 -1.63
CA CYS A 18 -5.72 -5.85 -0.85
C CYS A 18 -5.87 -6.82 0.31
N ILE A 19 -4.75 -7.16 0.92
CA ILE A 19 -4.76 -7.95 2.15
C ILE A 19 -5.47 -7.15 3.25
N ALA A 20 -6.38 -7.83 3.94
CA ALA A 20 -7.08 -7.33 5.12
C ALA A 20 -6.89 -8.34 6.26
N LYS A 21 -7.21 -7.95 7.50
CA LYS A 21 -7.10 -8.85 8.67
C LYS A 21 -7.88 -10.15 8.53
N THR A 22 -8.97 -10.13 7.76
CA THR A 22 -9.83 -11.29 7.50
C THR A 22 -9.37 -12.14 6.31
N SER A 23 -8.27 -11.79 5.65
CA SER A 23 -7.71 -12.57 4.56
C SER A 23 -7.12 -13.91 5.07
N PRO A 24 -7.26 -15.02 4.32
CA PRO A 24 -6.61 -16.27 4.69
C PRO A 24 -5.10 -16.13 4.83
N PHE A 25 -4.51 -16.87 5.78
CA PHE A 25 -3.07 -16.82 6.06
C PHE A 25 -2.20 -17.04 4.81
N ILE A 26 -2.62 -17.94 3.91
CA ILE A 26 -1.91 -18.20 2.65
C ILE A 26 -1.75 -16.96 1.76
N VAL A 27 -2.69 -16.00 1.83
CA VAL A 27 -2.58 -14.72 1.10
C VAL A 27 -1.39 -13.92 1.64
N PHE A 28 -1.26 -13.84 2.97
CA PHE A 28 -0.16 -13.14 3.60
C PHE A 28 1.18 -13.78 3.23
N GLU A 29 1.26 -15.11 3.21
CA GLU A 29 2.48 -15.83 2.83
C GLU A 29 2.92 -15.48 1.40
N VAL A 30 2.01 -15.53 0.43
CA VAL A 30 2.34 -15.23 -0.98
C VAL A 30 2.83 -13.80 -1.17
N TYR A 31 2.13 -12.82 -0.58
CA TYR A 31 2.55 -11.42 -0.68
C TYR A 31 3.86 -11.15 0.06
N HIS A 32 4.05 -11.77 1.23
CA HIS A 32 5.29 -11.66 1.98
C HIS A 32 6.45 -12.27 1.19
N GLU A 33 6.29 -13.45 0.58
CA GLU A 33 7.31 -14.03 -0.30
C GLU A 33 7.66 -13.13 -1.48
N GLN A 34 6.67 -12.48 -2.09
CA GLN A 34 6.90 -11.53 -3.18
C GLN A 34 7.69 -10.30 -2.69
N PHE A 35 7.29 -9.72 -1.56
CA PHE A 35 8.04 -8.65 -0.90
C PHE A 35 9.49 -9.05 -0.63
N GLN A 36 9.73 -10.26 -0.11
CA GLN A 36 11.08 -10.74 0.16
C GLN A 36 11.91 -10.81 -1.13
N LYS A 37 11.35 -11.37 -2.21
CA LYS A 37 12.04 -11.45 -3.52
C LYS A 37 12.39 -10.06 -4.03
N ASP A 38 11.42 -9.16 -4.08
CA ASP A 38 11.59 -7.81 -4.64
C ASP A 38 12.58 -6.99 -3.81
N PHE A 39 12.48 -7.04 -2.48
CA PHE A 39 13.34 -6.25 -1.61
C PHE A 39 14.77 -6.80 -1.57
N ILE A 40 14.98 -8.12 -1.67
CA ILE A 40 16.32 -8.71 -1.84
C ILE A 40 16.96 -8.23 -3.15
N VAL A 41 16.22 -8.26 -4.26
CA VAL A 41 16.72 -7.79 -5.57
C VAL A 41 17.08 -6.30 -5.50
N PHE A 42 16.22 -5.49 -4.87
CA PHE A 42 16.49 -4.07 -4.63
C PHE A 42 17.79 -3.87 -3.85
N LEU A 43 17.96 -4.54 -2.71
CA LEU A 43 19.15 -4.39 -1.87
C LEU A 43 20.41 -4.82 -2.63
N LYS A 44 20.42 -5.97 -3.29
CA LYS A 44 21.56 -6.43 -4.10
C LYS A 44 21.95 -5.40 -5.17
N SER A 45 20.96 -4.86 -5.88
CA SER A 45 21.19 -3.84 -6.91
C SER A 45 21.82 -2.57 -6.31
N ARG A 46 21.31 -2.09 -5.17
CA ARG A 46 21.87 -0.91 -4.48
C ARG A 46 23.26 -1.19 -3.90
N ALA A 47 23.54 -2.43 -3.51
CA ALA A 47 24.85 -2.81 -3.01
C ALA A 47 25.92 -2.74 -4.11
N GLU A 48 25.60 -3.08 -5.36
CA GLU A 48 26.53 -2.96 -6.48
C GLU A 48 26.86 -1.49 -6.82
N GLU A 49 25.90 -0.58 -6.63
CA GLU A 49 26.01 0.83 -7.01
C GLU A 49 26.65 1.71 -5.93
N LEU A 50 26.41 1.41 -4.66
CA LEU A 50 26.91 2.21 -3.54
C LEU A 50 28.39 1.95 -3.28
N VAL A 51 29.13 2.97 -2.84
CA VAL A 51 30.49 2.80 -2.32
C VAL A 51 30.44 2.17 -0.92
N THR A 52 31.50 1.48 -0.53
CA THR A 52 31.69 0.98 0.85
C THR A 52 31.54 2.11 1.87
N GLY A 53 30.78 1.88 2.94
CA GLY A 53 30.42 2.92 3.92
C GLY A 53 29.36 3.92 3.42
N GLY A 54 28.86 3.77 2.19
CA GLY A 54 27.78 4.58 1.64
C GLY A 54 26.47 4.36 2.41
N HIS A 55 25.69 5.42 2.56
CA HIS A 55 24.43 5.42 3.31
C HIS A 55 23.23 5.35 2.37
N MET A 56 22.19 4.65 2.80
CA MET A 56 20.89 4.63 2.16
C MET A 56 19.82 4.86 3.22
N VAL A 57 18.87 5.75 2.92
CA VAL A 57 17.70 6.01 3.75
C VAL A 57 16.46 5.71 2.92
N LEU A 58 15.60 4.84 3.44
CA LEU A 58 14.35 4.44 2.80
C LEU A 58 13.18 4.80 3.71
N THR A 59 12.08 5.23 3.09
CA THR A 59 10.79 5.35 3.76
C THR A 59 9.78 4.55 2.97
N THR A 60 9.03 3.70 3.67
CA THR A 60 8.03 2.80 3.10
C THR A 60 6.81 2.78 4.02
N VAL A 61 5.64 2.46 3.46
CA VAL A 61 4.41 2.32 4.25
C VAL A 61 4.40 0.91 4.83
N GLY A 62 4.31 0.82 6.15
CA GLY A 62 4.41 -0.44 6.88
C GLY A 62 3.09 -0.91 7.49
N SER A 63 3.16 -2.12 8.04
CA SER A 63 2.19 -2.78 8.89
C SER A 63 0.82 -3.04 8.27
N ILE A 64 0.71 -4.22 7.68
CA ILE A 64 -0.54 -4.91 7.31
C ILE A 64 -1.51 -5.18 8.47
N LYS A 65 -1.10 -4.88 9.70
CA LYS A 65 -1.91 -5.05 10.93
C LYS A 65 -2.68 -3.79 11.32
N SER A 66 -2.60 -2.71 10.55
CA SER A 66 -3.45 -1.52 10.75
C SER A 66 -4.91 -1.87 10.41
N ASP A 67 -5.86 -1.40 11.23
CA ASP A 67 -7.31 -1.47 10.92
C ASP A 67 -7.74 -0.35 9.96
N ASP A 68 -6.85 0.61 9.68
CA ASP A 68 -7.13 1.82 8.90
C ASP A 68 -6.34 1.83 7.60
N SER A 69 -6.44 0.76 6.83
CA SER A 69 -5.87 0.74 5.47
C SER A 69 -6.80 1.47 4.51
N ILE A 70 -6.32 2.55 3.90
CA ILE A 70 -7.06 3.29 2.88
C ILE A 70 -7.42 2.42 1.66
N TRP A 71 -6.63 1.36 1.41
CA TRP A 71 -6.88 0.38 0.37
C TRP A 71 -8.09 -0.50 0.64
N GLU A 72 -8.39 -0.76 1.92
CA GLU A 72 -9.62 -1.47 2.28
C GLU A 72 -10.84 -0.60 1.95
N VAL A 73 -10.75 0.72 2.15
CA VAL A 73 -11.82 1.67 1.78
C VAL A 73 -12.05 1.66 0.26
N VAL A 74 -10.99 1.70 -0.57
CA VAL A 74 -11.13 1.56 -2.04
C VAL A 74 -11.77 0.22 -2.42
N GLY A 75 -11.39 -0.87 -1.75
CA GLY A 75 -11.97 -2.19 -1.95
C GLY A 75 -13.46 -2.25 -1.60
N LEU A 76 -13.88 -1.58 -0.52
CA LEU A 76 -15.29 -1.43 -0.15
C LEU A 76 -16.07 -0.64 -1.20
N THR A 77 -15.54 0.51 -1.66
CA THR A 77 -16.18 1.30 -2.73
C THR A 77 -16.39 0.47 -3.99
N LEU A 78 -15.39 -0.31 -4.41
CA LEU A 78 -15.50 -1.19 -5.58
C LEU A 78 -16.54 -2.30 -5.36
N ASN A 79 -16.68 -2.82 -4.15
CA ASN A 79 -17.69 -3.81 -3.80
C ASN A 79 -19.11 -3.24 -3.92
N ASP A 80 -19.32 -2.02 -3.47
CA ASP A 80 -20.60 -1.30 -3.61
C ASP A 80 -20.91 -1.04 -5.09
N MET A 81 -19.90 -0.65 -5.88
CA MET A 81 -20.05 -0.50 -7.34
C MET A 81 -20.39 -1.82 -8.06
N VAL A 82 -19.92 -2.97 -7.55
CA VAL A 82 -20.37 -4.29 -8.04
C VAL A 82 -21.84 -4.52 -7.71
N SER A 83 -22.27 -4.17 -6.50
CA SER A 83 -23.67 -4.29 -6.07
C SER A 83 -24.62 -3.40 -6.89
N GLU A 84 -24.12 -2.25 -7.36
CA GLU A 84 -24.83 -1.32 -8.26
C GLU A 84 -24.76 -1.72 -9.74
N GLY A 85 -23.94 -2.71 -10.10
CA GLY A 85 -23.74 -3.13 -11.49
C GLY A 85 -22.86 -2.20 -12.33
N LEU A 86 -22.11 -1.31 -11.69
CA LEU A 86 -21.13 -0.42 -12.34
C LEU A 86 -19.79 -1.13 -12.60
N VAL A 87 -19.47 -2.14 -11.78
CA VAL A 87 -18.28 -2.98 -11.92
C VAL A 87 -18.69 -4.45 -12.02
N GLU A 88 -18.06 -5.17 -12.92
CA GLU A 88 -18.25 -6.63 -13.02
C GLU A 88 -17.60 -7.32 -11.82
N LYS A 89 -18.37 -8.18 -11.13
CA LYS A 89 -17.87 -8.94 -9.98
C LYS A 89 -16.57 -9.71 -10.28
N GLU A 90 -16.47 -10.29 -11.47
CA GLU A 90 -15.28 -11.02 -11.90
C GLU A 90 -14.03 -10.14 -11.93
N LYS A 91 -14.16 -8.87 -12.34
CA LYS A 91 -13.04 -7.92 -12.31
C LYS A 91 -12.60 -7.61 -10.89
N LEU A 92 -13.54 -7.46 -9.95
CA LEU A 92 -13.20 -7.27 -8.53
C LEU A 92 -12.50 -8.51 -7.97
N ASP A 93 -13.03 -9.70 -8.22
CA ASP A 93 -12.51 -10.95 -7.66
C ASP A 93 -11.12 -11.31 -8.21
N THR A 94 -10.79 -10.86 -9.43
CA THR A 94 -9.50 -11.13 -10.08
C THR A 94 -8.45 -10.03 -9.88
N PHE A 95 -8.83 -8.87 -9.32
CA PHE A 95 -7.88 -7.80 -9.05
C PHE A 95 -7.18 -7.99 -7.71
N ASN A 96 -5.86 -8.00 -7.75
CA ASN A 96 -5.00 -8.03 -6.57
C ASN A 96 -4.02 -6.86 -6.67
N LEU A 97 -4.10 -5.92 -5.72
CA LEU A 97 -3.18 -4.80 -5.64
C LEU A 97 -1.76 -5.35 -5.38
N PRO A 98 -0.75 -5.01 -6.20
CA PRO A 98 0.63 -5.49 -6.06
C PRO A 98 1.36 -4.68 -4.99
N TYR A 99 0.84 -4.74 -3.77
CA TYR A 99 1.29 -3.94 -2.64
C TYR A 99 1.24 -4.77 -1.37
N TYR A 100 2.33 -4.76 -0.60
CA TYR A 100 2.45 -5.38 0.72
C TYR A 100 2.94 -4.33 1.71
N ALA A 101 2.29 -4.25 2.87
CA ALA A 101 2.68 -3.35 3.95
C ALA A 101 3.47 -4.14 5.01
N GLU A 102 4.78 -4.20 4.86
CA GLU A 102 5.66 -5.00 5.70
C GLU A 102 5.78 -4.52 7.15
N THR A 103 6.07 -5.44 8.05
CA THR A 103 6.40 -5.17 9.45
C THR A 103 7.89 -4.88 9.64
N THR A 104 8.24 -4.25 10.77
CA THR A 104 9.64 -4.00 11.12
C THR A 104 10.45 -5.29 11.20
N GLU A 105 9.86 -6.38 11.67
CA GLU A 105 10.48 -7.69 11.78
C GLU A 105 10.78 -8.30 10.40
N GLU A 106 9.84 -8.19 9.46
CA GLU A 106 10.00 -8.69 8.09
C GLU A 106 11.10 -7.93 7.35
N VAL A 107 11.09 -6.60 7.41
CA VAL A 107 12.16 -5.74 6.83
C VAL A 107 13.52 -6.11 7.38
N LYS A 108 13.63 -6.18 8.71
CA LYS A 108 14.89 -6.50 9.38
C LYS A 108 15.41 -7.86 8.95
N LYS A 109 14.54 -8.87 8.91
CA LYS A 109 14.90 -10.24 8.49
C LYS A 109 15.42 -10.27 7.05
N VAL A 110 14.80 -9.54 6.12
CA VAL A 110 15.24 -9.50 4.73
C VAL A 110 16.63 -8.84 4.60
N ILE A 111 16.85 -7.71 5.28
CA ILE A 111 18.14 -7.01 5.27
C ILE A 111 19.25 -7.89 5.84
N GLU A 112 18.98 -8.59 6.95
CA GLU A 112 19.92 -9.53 7.56
C GLU A 112 20.20 -10.74 6.66
N THR A 113 19.18 -11.24 5.97
CA THR A 113 19.29 -12.40 5.05
C THR A 113 20.08 -12.05 3.79
N GLU A 114 19.86 -10.88 3.22
CA GLU A 114 20.58 -10.41 2.02
C GLU A 114 22.04 -10.10 2.34
N GLY A 115 22.28 -9.36 3.43
CA GLY A 115 23.59 -9.28 4.07
C GLY A 115 24.53 -8.15 3.60
N SER A 116 24.25 -7.44 2.49
CA SER A 116 25.13 -6.38 1.96
C SER A 116 25.12 -5.10 2.79
N PHE A 117 24.07 -4.87 3.57
CA PHE A 117 23.91 -3.67 4.38
C PHE A 117 23.93 -3.97 5.88
N MET A 118 24.44 -3.02 6.65
CA MET A 118 24.26 -2.93 8.09
C MET A 118 23.04 -2.05 8.37
N LEU A 119 22.07 -2.59 9.10
CA LEU A 119 20.93 -1.82 9.59
C LEU A 119 21.39 -0.89 10.73
N GLN A 120 21.41 0.42 10.47
CA GLN A 120 21.74 1.44 11.47
C GLN A 120 20.53 1.78 12.33
N LYS A 121 19.38 2.01 11.68
CA LYS A 121 18.16 2.43 12.36
C LYS A 121 16.94 1.91 11.61
N LEU A 122 15.94 1.46 12.35
CA LEU A 122 14.62 1.11 11.86
C LEU A 122 13.60 1.65 12.83
N GLU A 123 12.76 2.58 12.37
CA GLU A 123 11.71 3.19 13.19
C GLU A 123 10.38 3.14 12.47
N ALA A 124 9.33 2.73 13.19
CA ALA A 124 7.96 2.87 12.76
C ALA A 124 7.36 4.13 13.37
N PHE A 125 6.64 4.91 12.57
CA PHE A 125 5.93 6.11 13.04
C PHE A 125 4.59 6.27 12.32
N ASN A 126 3.63 6.86 13.03
CA ASN A 126 2.28 7.05 12.50
C ASN A 126 2.16 8.44 11.87
N MET A 127 1.49 8.53 10.72
CA MET A 127 1.09 9.78 10.08
C MET A 127 -0.39 9.74 9.78
N ASP A 128 -1.13 10.80 10.15
CA ASP A 128 -2.54 10.94 9.74
C ASP A 128 -2.64 11.02 8.21
N TRP A 129 -3.71 10.50 7.62
CA TRP A 129 -3.97 10.58 6.17
C TRP A 129 -3.96 12.02 5.65
N ASP A 130 -4.33 12.98 6.48
CA ASP A 130 -4.39 14.41 6.19
C ASP A 130 -3.16 15.19 6.68
N SER A 131 -2.09 14.52 7.14
CA SER A 131 -0.93 15.18 7.74
C SER A 131 -0.28 16.21 6.80
N TYR A 132 -0.23 15.92 5.50
CA TYR A 132 0.28 16.85 4.49
C TYR A 132 -0.63 18.07 4.27
N ILE A 133 -1.93 17.95 4.56
CA ILE A 133 -2.94 19.01 4.42
C ILE A 133 -2.86 19.98 5.61
N LYS A 134 -2.77 19.44 6.83
CA LYS A 134 -2.68 20.20 8.09
C LYS A 134 -1.51 21.17 8.14
N ASN A 135 -0.43 20.88 7.41
CA ASN A 135 0.76 21.74 7.33
C ASN A 135 0.56 22.98 6.43
N ILE A 136 -0.43 22.98 5.54
CA ILE A 136 -0.64 24.06 4.56
C ILE A 136 -1.79 24.97 5.00
N TYR A 137 -2.79 24.43 5.71
CA TYR A 137 -4.00 25.19 6.09
C TYR A 137 -4.49 24.82 7.49
N SER A 138 -4.89 25.83 8.27
CA SER A 138 -5.17 25.69 9.71
C SER A 138 -6.53 25.05 10.05
N SER A 139 -7.46 24.97 9.10
CA SER A 139 -8.72 24.21 9.24
C SER A 139 -9.45 24.11 7.89
N PHE A 140 -9.77 22.89 7.45
CA PHE A 140 -10.73 22.65 6.38
C PHE A 140 -11.99 22.00 6.92
N ASP A 141 -13.09 22.21 6.18
CA ASP A 141 -14.27 21.35 6.27
C ASP A 141 -13.85 19.89 6.01
N LYS A 142 -14.42 18.93 6.75
CA LYS A 142 -14.17 17.50 6.56
C LYS A 142 -14.43 17.06 5.12
N GLN A 143 -15.42 17.65 4.45
CA GLN A 143 -15.69 17.36 3.05
C GLN A 143 -14.52 17.73 2.13
N VAL A 144 -13.87 18.87 2.40
CA VAL A 144 -12.69 19.29 1.63
C VAL A 144 -11.51 18.38 1.94
N MET A 145 -11.33 17.98 3.19
CA MET A 145 -10.26 17.03 3.56
C MET A 145 -10.45 15.67 2.89
N ALA A 146 -11.66 15.12 2.90
CA ALA A 146 -11.98 13.87 2.22
C ALA A 146 -11.73 13.97 0.71
N ALA A 147 -12.10 15.08 0.07
CA ALA A 147 -11.79 15.34 -1.34
C ALA A 147 -10.28 15.39 -1.63
N MET A 148 -9.50 16.02 -0.75
CA MET A 148 -8.04 16.07 -0.91
C MET A 148 -7.40 14.69 -0.75
N ILE A 149 -7.83 13.90 0.25
CA ILE A 149 -7.38 12.51 0.45
C ILE A 149 -7.75 11.65 -0.76
N ALA A 150 -9.00 11.73 -1.24
CA ALA A 150 -9.46 10.99 -2.40
C ALA A 150 -8.67 11.33 -3.67
N ASN A 151 -8.39 12.62 -3.91
CA ASN A 151 -7.59 13.06 -5.04
C ASN A 151 -6.11 12.64 -4.94
N ASN A 152 -5.57 12.61 -3.72
CA ASN A 152 -4.21 12.13 -3.50
C ASN A 152 -4.10 10.63 -3.82
N MET A 153 -5.05 9.82 -3.35
CA MET A 153 -5.12 8.40 -3.70
C MET A 153 -5.35 8.19 -5.20
N ARG A 154 -6.27 8.95 -5.81
CA ARG A 154 -6.48 8.91 -7.26
C ARG A 154 -5.20 9.10 -8.05
N SER A 155 -4.38 10.06 -7.64
CA SER A 155 -3.11 10.35 -8.30
C SER A 155 -2.11 9.19 -8.25
N VAL A 156 -2.20 8.33 -7.23
CA VAL A 156 -1.33 7.16 -7.04
C VAL A 156 -1.91 5.93 -7.76
N ASP A 157 -3.24 5.75 -7.70
CA ASP A 157 -3.86 4.44 -7.94
C ASP A 157 -4.63 4.35 -9.25
N GLU A 158 -5.10 5.48 -9.78
CA GLU A 158 -5.87 5.51 -11.02
C GLU A 158 -5.16 4.77 -12.16
N PRO A 159 -3.82 4.87 -12.37
CA PRO A 159 -3.17 4.12 -13.45
C PRO A 159 -3.37 2.61 -13.35
N ILE A 160 -3.24 2.02 -12.16
CA ILE A 160 -3.38 0.57 -11.98
C ILE A 160 -4.85 0.14 -11.97
N LEU A 161 -5.73 0.92 -11.35
CA LEU A 161 -7.16 0.64 -11.30
C LEU A 161 -7.80 0.79 -12.68
N ALA A 162 -7.49 1.85 -13.43
CA ALA A 162 -8.00 2.07 -14.77
C ALA A 162 -7.55 0.97 -15.75
N SER A 163 -6.33 0.46 -15.58
CA SER A 163 -5.82 -0.63 -16.43
C SER A 163 -6.64 -1.92 -16.32
N HIS A 164 -7.29 -2.14 -15.17
CA HIS A 164 -8.06 -3.36 -14.89
C HIS A 164 -9.58 -3.14 -14.99
N PHE A 165 -10.08 -2.07 -14.39
CA PHE A 165 -11.52 -1.77 -14.31
C PHE A 165 -12.01 -0.93 -15.50
N GLY A 166 -11.12 -0.17 -16.15
CA GLY A 166 -11.41 0.74 -17.26
C GLY A 166 -11.49 2.21 -16.84
N GLU A 167 -11.00 3.11 -17.69
CA GLU A 167 -10.96 4.56 -17.44
C GLU A 167 -12.36 5.14 -17.15
N GLN A 168 -13.39 4.62 -17.82
CA GLN A 168 -14.78 5.07 -17.66
C GLN A 168 -15.35 4.86 -16.25
N VAL A 169 -14.74 4.00 -15.43
CA VAL A 169 -15.16 3.70 -14.06
C VAL A 169 -14.54 4.67 -13.04
N MET A 170 -13.41 5.29 -13.39
CA MET A 170 -12.56 6.00 -12.41
C MET A 170 -13.22 7.24 -11.82
N ASP A 171 -13.95 8.02 -12.61
CA ASP A 171 -14.65 9.20 -12.10
C ASP A 171 -15.71 8.83 -11.06
N ASP A 172 -16.54 7.82 -11.34
CA ASP A 172 -17.56 7.34 -10.41
C ASP A 172 -16.93 6.71 -9.16
N LEU A 173 -15.86 5.92 -9.34
CA LEU A 173 -15.10 5.31 -8.24
C LEU A 173 -14.58 6.37 -7.28
N PHE A 174 -13.86 7.38 -7.77
CA PHE A 174 -13.27 8.39 -6.90
C PHE A 174 -14.29 9.39 -6.35
N CYS A 175 -15.44 9.57 -7.02
CA CYS A 175 -16.57 10.31 -6.45
C CYS A 175 -17.18 9.60 -5.24
N LYS A 176 -17.42 8.29 -5.34
CA LYS A 176 -17.93 7.47 -4.23
C LYS A 176 -16.91 7.29 -3.11
N PHE A 177 -15.66 6.99 -3.47
CA PHE A 177 -14.56 6.82 -2.54
C PHE A 177 -14.36 8.04 -1.64
N LYS A 178 -14.57 9.25 -2.17
CA LYS A 178 -14.54 10.48 -1.37
C LYS A 178 -15.60 10.48 -0.26
N GLU A 179 -16.81 10.01 -0.53
CA GLU A 179 -17.87 9.90 0.49
C GLU A 179 -17.49 8.81 1.52
N ASP A 180 -16.96 7.67 1.06
CA ASP A 180 -16.51 6.60 1.97
C ASP A 180 -15.35 7.05 2.87
N VAL A 181 -14.41 7.84 2.34
CA VAL A 181 -13.34 8.47 3.12
C VAL A 181 -13.92 9.43 4.16
N LEU A 182 -14.92 10.24 3.80
CA LEU A 182 -15.56 11.16 4.73
C LEU A 182 -16.17 10.40 5.91
N ASP A 183 -16.93 9.34 5.64
CA ASP A 183 -17.54 8.49 6.66
C ASP A 183 -16.46 7.77 7.50
N HIS A 184 -15.41 7.25 6.86
CA HIS A 184 -14.30 6.56 7.55
C HIS A 184 -13.56 7.49 8.51
N MET A 185 -13.34 8.76 8.11
CA MET A 185 -12.74 9.80 8.94
C MET A 185 -13.57 10.17 10.18
N GLU A 186 -14.88 9.91 10.19
CA GLU A 186 -15.73 10.15 11.35
C GLU A 186 -15.63 9.02 12.39
N ALA A 187 -15.37 7.80 11.91
CA ALA A 187 -15.34 6.59 12.73
C ALA A 187 -13.94 6.19 13.20
N HIS A 188 -12.89 6.58 12.45
CA HIS A 188 -11.54 6.07 12.66
C HIS A 188 -10.47 7.17 12.70
N LYS A 189 -9.26 6.80 13.15
CA LYS A 189 -8.15 7.74 13.31
C LYS A 189 -7.44 8.03 11.99
N CYS A 190 -7.54 7.13 11.01
CA CYS A 190 -7.04 7.33 9.64
C CYS A 190 -5.53 7.61 9.63
N GLN A 191 -4.72 6.61 10.02
CA GLN A 191 -3.27 6.75 10.08
C GLN A 191 -2.55 5.74 9.19
N TYR A 192 -1.55 6.21 8.46
CA TYR A 192 -0.49 5.39 7.88
C TYR A 192 0.54 5.05 8.95
N ILE A 193 1.00 3.80 8.94
CA ILE A 193 2.25 3.44 9.61
C ILE A 193 3.34 3.53 8.56
N ASN A 194 4.42 4.26 8.84
CA ASN A 194 5.57 4.39 7.95
C ASN A 194 6.80 3.84 8.63
N LEU A 195 7.67 3.19 7.87
CA LEU A 195 8.96 2.70 8.33
C LEU A 195 10.06 3.60 7.76
N ALA A 196 10.87 4.19 8.63
CA ALA A 196 12.13 4.84 8.26
C ALA A 196 13.29 3.88 8.51
N ILE A 197 14.04 3.58 7.45
CA ILE A 197 15.11 2.59 7.43
C ILE A 197 16.41 3.30 7.06
N SER A 198 17.43 3.18 7.90
CA SER A 198 18.78 3.70 7.65
C SER A 198 19.77 2.55 7.56
N LEU A 199 20.53 2.53 6.47
CA LEU A 199 21.43 1.46 6.08
C LEU A 199 22.81 2.00 5.73
N ILE A 200 23.85 1.22 6.03
CA ILE A 200 25.22 1.46 5.58
C ILE A 200 25.71 0.25 4.80
N LYS A 201 26.25 0.49 3.60
CA LYS A 201 26.86 -0.58 2.79
C LYS A 201 28.12 -1.11 3.50
N LYS A 202 28.18 -2.43 3.68
CA LYS A 202 29.33 -3.13 4.24
C LYS A 202 30.49 -3.21 3.24
N ASP A 203 31.65 -3.62 3.74
CA ASP A 203 32.85 -3.91 2.93
C ASP A 203 32.61 -5.11 1.99
#